data_AF-A0A7C7QBD8-F1
#
_entry.id   AF-A0A7C7QBD8-F1
#
_cell.length_a   1.000
_cell.length_b   1.000
_cell.length_c   1.000
_cell.angle_alpha   90.00
_cell.angle_beta   90.00
_cell.angle_gamma   90.00
#
_symmetry.space_group_name_H-M   'P 1'
#
loop_
_entity.id
_entity.type
_entity.pdbx_description
1 polymer ?
#
loop_
_entity_poly.entity_id
_entity_poly.type
_entity_poly.pdbx_seq_one_letter_code
_entity_poly.pdbx_strand_id
1 'polypeptide(L)'
;MANIREQCSWVHDDREEATEKAKALVAAAISRVRYHQPLSTARVPIQPATLVVGAGITGIQAALELANANYPVYLVEREPTIGGHMAQLDETFPTLDCSA
;
A
#
# COMPACT_ATOMS: atom_id res chain seq x y z
N MET A 1 0.90 20.72 6.09
CA MET A 1 0.20 19.86 7.06
C MET A 1 0.84 19.99 8.44
N ALA A 2 0.03 19.99 9.50
CA ALA A 2 0.42 19.80 10.90
C ALA A 2 -0.29 18.53 11.39
N ASN A 3 0.46 17.51 11.81
CA ASN A 3 -0.14 16.27 12.34
C ASN A 3 -0.37 16.43 13.85
N ILE A 4 -1.61 16.68 14.24
CA ILE A 4 -2.01 16.83 15.65
C ILE A 4 -2.68 15.57 16.22
N ARG A 5 -2.71 14.46 15.46
CA ARG A 5 -3.32 13.20 15.90
C ARG A 5 -2.26 12.18 16.27
N GLU A 6 -1.65 11.53 15.28
CA GLU A 6 -0.64 10.49 15.51
C GLU A 6 0.61 11.03 16.21
N GLN A 7 0.96 12.30 15.99
CA GLN A 7 2.14 12.94 16.60
C GLN A 7 1.80 13.81 17.83
N CYS A 8 0.52 13.87 18.22
CA CYS A 8 0.07 14.66 19.36
C CYS A 8 -1.03 13.93 20.14
N SER A 9 -2.30 14.02 19.77
CA SER A 9 -3.41 13.55 20.64
C SER A 9 -3.38 12.06 21.01
N TRP A 10 -2.79 11.18 20.20
CA TRP A 10 -2.75 9.74 20.49
C TRP A 10 -1.57 9.30 21.36
N VAL A 11 -0.57 10.16 21.52
CA VAL A 11 0.71 9.78 22.15
C VAL A 11 1.03 10.61 23.40
N HIS A 12 0.12 11.50 23.83
CA HIS A 12 0.24 12.23 25.10
C HIS A 12 -1.06 12.04 25.87
N ASP A 13 -0.94 11.58 27.12
CA ASP A 13 -2.07 11.42 28.04
C ASP A 13 -2.46 12.77 28.69
N ASP A 14 -1.50 13.68 28.87
CA ASP A 14 -1.74 15.02 29.38
C ASP A 14 -2.34 15.93 28.29
N ARG A 15 -3.59 16.36 28.53
CA ARG A 15 -4.34 17.22 27.60
C ARG A 15 -3.74 18.62 27.46
N GLU A 16 -3.23 19.20 28.54
CA GLU A 16 -2.68 20.55 28.52
C GLU A 16 -1.36 20.57 27.75
N GLU A 17 -0.48 19.61 28.04
CA GLU A 17 0.78 19.43 27.28
C GLU A 17 0.50 19.17 25.80
N ALA A 18 -0.45 18.26 25.50
CA ALA A 18 -0.85 17.98 24.12
C ALA A 18 -1.41 19.22 23.41
N THR A 19 -2.15 20.07 24.12
CA THR A 19 -2.72 21.29 23.55
C THR A 19 -1.64 22.31 23.21
N GLU A 20 -0.65 22.49 24.09
CA GLU A 20 0.48 23.39 23.83
C GLU A 20 1.36 22.89 22.68
N LYS A 21 1.63 21.58 22.63
CA LYS A 21 2.32 20.95 21.51
C LYS A 21 1.55 21.14 20.19
N ALA A 22 0.24 20.93 20.20
CA ALA A 22 -0.59 21.10 19.00
C ALA A 22 -0.54 22.54 18.48
N LYS A 23 -0.61 23.55 19.36
CA LYS A 23 -0.43 24.96 19.00
C LYS A 23 0.93 25.20 18.35
N ALA A 24 2.00 24.67 18.93
CA ALA A 24 3.35 24.80 18.38
C ALA A 24 3.49 24.15 16.99
N LEU A 25 2.94 22.95 16.80
CA LEU A 25 2.94 22.24 15.51
C LEU A 25 2.17 23.02 14.44
N VAL A 26 1.01 23.59 14.79
CA VAL A 26 0.23 24.44 13.89
C VAL A 26 0.99 25.71 13.54
N ALA A 27 1.58 26.39 14.53
CA ALA A 27 2.36 27.61 14.32
C ALA A 27 3.58 27.36 13.40
N ALA A 28 4.28 26.25 13.59
CA ALA A 28 5.39 25.84 12.74
C ALA A 28 4.91 25.56 11.30
N ALA A 29 3.78 24.87 11.13
CA ALA A 29 3.23 24.59 9.81
C ALA A 29 2.79 25.87 9.08
N ILE A 30 2.18 26.83 9.77
CA ILE A 30 1.83 28.15 9.23
C ILE A 30 3.10 28.93 8.85
N SER A 31 4.11 28.94 9.72
CA SER A 31 5.39 29.60 9.44
C SER A 31 6.05 29.08 8.17
N ARG A 32 5.98 27.77 7.92
CA ARG A 32 6.51 27.14 6.71
C ARG A 32 5.79 27.60 5.43
N VAL A 33 4.49 27.90 5.48
CA VAL A 33 3.70 28.29 4.28
C VAL A 33 4.31 29.50 3.57
N ARG A 34 4.92 30.42 4.31
CA ARG A 34 5.58 31.62 3.76
C ARG A 34 6.72 31.32 2.79
N TYR A 35 7.30 30.13 2.89
CA TYR A 35 8.42 29.68 2.06
C TYR A 35 7.99 28.69 0.97
N HIS A 36 6.70 28.37 0.87
CA HIS A 36 6.22 27.49 -0.19
C HIS A 36 6.35 28.19 -1.55
N GLN A 37 6.77 27.42 -2.54
CA GLN A 37 6.80 27.83 -3.94
C GLN A 37 5.70 27.07 -4.70
N PRO A 38 5.14 27.66 -5.77
CA PRO A 38 4.20 26.95 -6.63
C PRO A 38 4.88 25.73 -7.25
N LEU A 39 4.21 24.58 -7.15
CA LEU A 39 4.62 23.35 -7.83
C LEU A 39 3.70 23.10 -9.01
N SER A 40 4.28 22.68 -10.13
CA SER A 40 3.52 22.14 -11.27
C SER A 40 3.37 20.63 -11.13
N THR A 41 2.24 20.09 -11.54
CA THR A 41 2.06 18.65 -11.63
C THR A 41 2.93 18.08 -12.74
N ALA A 42 3.83 17.16 -12.39
CA ALA A 42 4.61 16.43 -13.38
C ALA A 42 3.71 15.42 -14.09
N ARG A 43 3.71 15.45 -15.43
CA ARG A 43 3.13 14.38 -16.25
C ARG A 43 4.25 13.47 -16.71
N VAL A 44 4.12 12.19 -16.45
CA VAL A 44 5.08 11.17 -16.85
C VAL A 44 4.36 10.09 -17.67
N PRO A 45 5.00 9.52 -18.70
CA PRO A 45 4.44 8.38 -19.42
C PRO A 45 4.34 7.18 -18.48
N ILE A 46 3.24 6.44 -18.57
CA ILE A 46 3.02 5.22 -17.81
C ILE A 46 3.21 4.02 -18.74
N GLN A 47 4.04 3.06 -18.33
CA GLN A 47 4.12 1.75 -18.98
C GLN A 47 2.86 0.96 -18.60
N PRO A 48 1.98 0.59 -19.56
CA PRO A 48 0.77 -0.18 -19.26
C PRO A 48 1.03 -1.61 -18.72
N ALA A 49 2.25 -2.13 -18.87
CA ALA A 49 2.59 -3.45 -18.35
C ALA A 49 2.71 -3.47 -16.81
N THR A 50 2.12 -4.48 -16.17
CA THR A 50 2.20 -4.72 -14.73
C THR A 50 3.16 -5.86 -14.41
N LEU A 51 3.95 -5.72 -13.33
CA LEU A 51 4.75 -6.80 -12.77
C LEU A 51 4.10 -7.30 -11.48
N VAL A 52 3.79 -8.59 -11.43
CA VAL A 52 3.33 -9.29 -10.23
C VAL A 52 4.48 -10.17 -9.72
N VAL A 53 4.84 -9.99 -8.45
CA VAL A 53 5.92 -10.74 -7.79
C VAL A 53 5.30 -11.72 -6.79
N GLY A 54 5.57 -13.00 -6.99
CA GLY A 54 4.97 -14.12 -6.28
C GLY A 54 3.77 -14.70 -7.05
N ALA A 55 3.84 -15.98 -7.38
CA ALA A 55 2.82 -16.75 -8.09
C ALA A 55 2.11 -17.76 -7.18
N GLY A 56 1.79 -17.35 -5.94
CA GLY A 56 0.77 -18.01 -5.13
C GLY A 56 -0.64 -17.68 -5.63
N ILE A 57 -1.67 -18.22 -4.96
CA ILE A 57 -3.09 -18.03 -5.37
C ILE A 57 -3.48 -16.55 -5.57
N THR A 58 -3.00 -15.64 -4.71
CA THR A 58 -3.29 -14.20 -4.82
C THR A 58 -2.59 -13.55 -6.01
N GLY A 59 -1.33 -13.91 -6.29
CA GLY A 59 -0.56 -13.38 -7.41
C GLY A 59 -1.08 -13.88 -8.75
N ILE A 60 -1.45 -15.17 -8.82
CA ILE A 60 -2.09 -15.75 -9.99
C ILE A 60 -3.42 -15.03 -10.28
N GLN A 61 -4.26 -14.83 -9.26
CA GLN A 61 -5.55 -14.13 -9.43
C GLN A 61 -5.34 -12.68 -9.91
N ALA A 62 -4.44 -11.92 -9.27
CA ALA A 62 -4.14 -10.56 -9.68
C ALA A 62 -3.64 -10.48 -11.13
N ALA A 63 -2.77 -11.41 -11.53
CA ALA A 63 -2.27 -11.48 -12.90
C ALA A 63 -3.38 -11.81 -13.90
N LEU A 64 -4.26 -12.75 -13.58
CA LEU A 64 -5.40 -13.13 -14.44
C LEU A 64 -6.39 -11.99 -14.59
N GLU A 65 -6.74 -11.28 -13.52
CA GLU A 65 -7.66 -10.13 -13.59
C GLU A 65 -7.11 -9.02 -14.49
N LEU A 66 -5.83 -8.68 -14.34
CA LEU A 66 -5.17 -7.68 -15.16
C LEU A 66 -5.05 -8.12 -16.62
N ALA A 67 -4.70 -9.39 -16.87
CA ALA A 67 -4.63 -9.94 -18.22
C ALA A 67 -6.01 -9.99 -18.90
N ASN A 68 -7.07 -10.37 -18.18
CA ASN A 68 -8.45 -10.37 -18.66
C ASN A 68 -8.96 -8.96 -18.96
N ALA A 69 -8.46 -7.95 -18.23
CA ALA A 69 -8.68 -6.54 -18.53
C ALA A 69 -7.77 -6.00 -19.65
N ASN A 70 -7.04 -6.89 -20.34
CA ASN A 70 -6.22 -6.62 -21.51
C ASN A 70 -4.97 -5.75 -21.21
N TYR A 71 -4.45 -5.81 -19.99
CA TYR A 71 -3.15 -5.24 -19.62
C TYR A 71 -2.04 -6.28 -19.78
N PRO A 72 -0.85 -5.90 -20.29
CA PRO A 72 0.30 -6.80 -20.27
C PRO A 72 0.72 -7.09 -18.83
N VAL A 73 0.97 -8.36 -18.50
CA VAL A 73 1.38 -8.76 -17.15
C VAL A 73 2.62 -9.65 -17.22
N TYR A 74 3.60 -9.35 -16.38
CA TYR A 74 4.72 -10.23 -16.07
C TYR A 74 4.48 -10.82 -14.69
N LEU A 75 4.40 -12.15 -14.58
CA LEU A 75 4.32 -12.86 -13.31
C LEU A 75 5.67 -13.51 -13.01
N VAL A 76 6.29 -13.12 -11.89
CA VAL A 76 7.61 -13.62 -11.48
C VAL A 76 7.49 -14.40 -10.20
N GLU A 77 7.91 -15.67 -10.23
CA GLU A 77 8.00 -16.56 -9.07
C GLU A 77 9.47 -16.87 -8.78
N ARG A 78 9.81 -16.98 -7.50
CA ARG A 78 11.14 -17.34 -7.04
C ARG A 78 11.38 -18.84 -7.18
N GLU A 79 10.38 -19.64 -6.83
CA GLU A 79 10.48 -21.09 -6.90
C GLU A 79 10.30 -21.61 -8.34
N PRO A 80 10.75 -22.83 -8.65
CA PRO A 80 10.59 -23.41 -9.99
C PRO A 80 9.13 -23.62 -10.44
N THR A 81 8.18 -23.57 -9.49
CA THR A 81 6.76 -23.85 -9.71
C THR A 81 5.88 -22.77 -9.08
N ILE A 82 4.77 -22.47 -9.74
CA ILE A 82 3.71 -21.60 -9.21
C ILE A 82 2.76 -22.39 -8.28
N GLY A 83 1.86 -21.69 -7.58
CA GLY A 83 0.85 -22.24 -6.68
C GLY A 83 1.06 -21.86 -5.22
N GLY A 84 2.30 -21.50 -4.83
CA GLY A 84 2.64 -21.11 -3.46
C GLY A 84 2.28 -22.18 -2.44
N HIS A 85 1.88 -21.77 -1.24
CA HIS A 85 1.49 -22.72 -0.18
C HIS A 85 0.20 -23.49 -0.51
N MET A 86 -0.70 -22.95 -1.34
CA MET A 86 -1.95 -23.64 -1.67
C MET A 86 -1.69 -24.97 -2.38
N ALA A 87 -0.69 -25.03 -3.26
CA ALA A 87 -0.30 -26.26 -3.94
C ALA A 87 0.31 -27.34 -3.00
N GLN A 88 0.57 -27.01 -1.73
CA GLN A 88 1.08 -27.94 -0.72
C GLN A 88 -0.02 -28.49 0.19
N LEU A 89 -1.23 -27.92 0.12
CA LEU A 89 -2.36 -28.34 0.93
C LEU A 89 -3.11 -29.47 0.23
N ASP A 90 -3.63 -30.41 1.02
CA ASP A 90 -4.46 -31.51 0.50
C ASP A 90 -5.87 -30.97 0.18
N GLU A 91 -6.54 -30.41 1.19
CA GLU A 91 -7.90 -29.88 1.10
C GLU A 91 -7.99 -28.41 1.56
N THR A 92 -9.00 -27.70 1.05
CA THR A 92 -9.33 -26.33 1.45
C THR A 92 -10.63 -26.25 2.23
N PHE A 93 -10.59 -25.71 3.45
CA PHE A 93 -11.79 -25.42 4.23
C PHE A 93 -12.52 -24.18 3.64
N PRO A 94 -13.87 -24.11 3.64
CA PRO A 94 -14.83 -25.05 4.24
C PRO A 94 -15.33 -26.16 3.34
N THR A 95 -15.03 -26.13 2.05
CA THR A 95 -15.63 -27.05 1.07
C THR A 95 -14.98 -28.42 1.05
N LEU A 96 -13.78 -28.54 1.63
CA LEU A 96 -12.92 -29.74 1.57
C LEU A 96 -12.58 -30.13 0.13
N ASP A 97 -12.53 -29.15 -0.77
CA ASP A 97 -12.09 -29.37 -2.14
C ASP A 97 -10.56 -29.53 -2.18
N CYS A 98 -10.09 -30.37 -3.11
CA CYS A 98 -8.67 -30.50 -3.40
C CYS A 98 -8.06 -29.14 -3.76
N SER A 99 -6.87 -28.85 -3.21
CA SER A 99 -6.23 -27.54 -3.36
C SER A 99 -5.56 -27.33 -4.73
N ALA A 100 -5.39 -28.40 -5.50
CA ALA A 100 -4.77 -28.42 -6.84
C ALA A 100 -5.39 -29.50 -7.72
#